data_AF-A0A1B9H3Q9-F1
#
_entry.id   AF-A0A1B9H3Q9-F1
#
_cell.length_a   1.000
_cell.length_b   1.000
_cell.length_c   1.000
_cell.angle_alpha   90.00
_cell.angle_beta   90.00
_cell.angle_gamma   90.00
#
_symmetry.space_group_name_H-M   'P 1'
#
loop_
_entity.id
_entity.type
_entity.pdbx_description
1 polymer ?
#
loop_
_entity_poly.entity_id
_entity_poly.type
_entity_poly.pdbx_seq_one_letter_code
_entity_poly.pdbx_strand_id
1 'polypeptide(L)'
;MRINSLLLHLLGISAMLKSTTACVGGPQVDGNHDNHSCGTTALLVRRDDSQDDGLAPLLPKNREQEGLPVSNLMDDVRNGDVYDSWWFTAVAGALIHTRGRESIESLIEDTGVGDGKADEPTDKAKFALRDYKGDPQKFEILAKDIPSGAGLCNRRHWFLIGLMMAAQRLGGFLGCDTDKIAWGSPVDAFMMLTGKKAILEQNRSAQQLRNRANAADKTPTIFGLGADPQRKGNFQPWRWYTLMKVDEAKDSDEDSKIMYWDAEYAYNRTVKIGDIWDSVRKIVYLDETLDY
;
A
#
# COMPACT_ATOMS: atom_id res chain seq x y z
N MET A 1 -52.71 -36.84 7.10
CA MET A 1 -51.55 -36.07 6.60
C MET A 1 -52.09 -34.72 6.12
N ARG A 2 -52.05 -33.63 6.92
CA ARG A 2 -50.96 -32.64 7.02
C ARG A 2 -50.36 -32.34 5.63
N ILE A 3 -50.38 -31.13 5.06
CA ILE A 3 -50.05 -29.81 5.62
C ILE A 3 -50.82 -28.69 4.88
N ASN A 4 -51.20 -27.64 5.64
CA ASN A 4 -51.75 -26.36 5.21
C ASN A 4 -50.74 -25.52 4.40
N SER A 5 -51.21 -24.90 3.31
CA SER A 5 -50.53 -23.79 2.65
C SER A 5 -51.13 -22.47 3.18
N LEU A 6 -50.34 -21.66 3.87
CA LEU A 6 -50.72 -20.30 4.23
C LEU A 6 -49.56 -19.35 3.89
N LEU A 7 -49.82 -18.51 2.88
CA LEU A 7 -49.03 -17.36 2.47
C LEU A 7 -48.78 -16.42 3.67
N LEU A 8 -47.52 -16.10 3.94
CA LEU A 8 -47.13 -15.06 4.89
C LEU A 8 -46.97 -13.70 4.20
N HIS A 9 -47.50 -12.67 4.85
CA HIS A 9 -47.45 -11.27 4.48
C HIS A 9 -46.02 -10.69 4.49
N LEU A 10 -45.73 -9.82 3.51
CA LEU A 10 -44.68 -8.80 3.57
C LEU A 10 -45.37 -7.43 3.56
N LEU A 11 -45.60 -6.89 4.75
CA LEU A 11 -45.95 -5.48 4.95
C LEU A 11 -44.67 -4.74 5.28
N GLY A 12 -44.33 -3.78 4.42
CA GLY A 12 -43.28 -2.80 4.67
C GLY A 12 -43.72 -1.82 5.75
N ILE A 13 -42.81 -1.56 6.68
CA ILE A 13 -42.89 -0.41 7.59
C ILE A 13 -41.52 0.27 7.57
N SER A 14 -41.53 1.49 7.03
CA SER A 14 -40.45 2.47 7.12
C SER A 14 -40.15 2.83 8.58
N ALA A 15 -38.88 2.91 8.94
CA ALA A 15 -38.43 3.60 10.14
C ALA A 15 -37.42 4.69 9.73
N MET A 16 -37.86 5.94 9.86
CA MET A 16 -37.05 7.15 9.79
C MET A 16 -36.08 7.20 10.98
N LEU A 17 -34.78 7.35 10.71
CA LEU A 17 -33.82 7.75 11.75
C LEU A 17 -33.91 9.26 11.99
N LYS A 18 -34.31 9.63 13.21
CA LYS A 18 -34.21 11.00 13.74
C LYS A 18 -32.75 11.29 14.09
N SER A 19 -32.23 12.35 13.48
CA SER A 19 -31.02 13.06 13.92
C SER A 19 -31.31 13.77 15.24
N THR A 20 -30.49 13.52 16.27
CA THR A 20 -30.41 14.33 17.48
C THR A 20 -28.99 14.84 17.63
N THR A 21 -28.82 16.11 17.27
CA THR A 21 -27.70 16.98 17.64
C THR A 21 -27.78 17.26 19.14
N ALA A 22 -26.68 17.03 19.88
CA ALA A 22 -26.52 17.51 21.24
C ALA A 22 -25.32 18.46 21.29
N CYS A 23 -25.61 19.74 21.52
CA CYS A 23 -24.66 20.77 21.90
C CYS A 23 -24.37 20.68 23.40
N VAL A 24 -23.10 20.68 23.79
CA VAL A 24 -22.60 20.97 25.14
C VAL A 24 -21.31 21.76 24.90
N GLY A 25 -21.19 23.06 25.19
CA GLY A 25 -21.47 23.73 26.45
C GLY A 25 -20.18 23.72 27.29
N GLY A 26 -19.28 24.68 27.03
CA GLY A 26 -18.01 24.80 27.78
C GLY A 26 -18.19 25.28 29.21
N PRO A 27 -17.07 25.40 29.95
CA PRO A 27 -16.84 26.60 30.74
C PRO A 27 -15.48 27.24 30.45
N GLN A 28 -15.54 28.56 30.39
CA GLN A 28 -14.49 29.56 30.36
C GLN A 28 -14.02 29.86 31.79
N VAL A 29 -12.70 29.88 32.07
CA VAL A 29 -12.11 30.76 33.09
C VAL A 29 -10.68 31.15 32.67
N ASP A 30 -10.42 32.44 32.87
CA ASP A 30 -9.32 33.32 32.51
C ASP A 30 -7.94 33.02 33.11
N GLY A 31 -6.89 33.60 32.48
CA GLY A 31 -5.95 34.42 33.25
C GLY A 31 -4.44 34.22 33.07
N ASN A 32 -3.85 35.14 32.31
CA ASN A 32 -2.53 35.78 32.47
C ASN A 32 -1.21 35.17 31.94
N HIS A 33 -0.63 35.96 31.01
CA HIS A 33 0.75 36.46 30.86
C HIS A 33 1.91 35.43 30.97
N ASP A 34 2.78 35.30 29.97
CA ASP A 34 3.80 36.31 29.67
C ASP A 34 4.27 36.40 28.20
N ASN A 35 4.65 37.63 27.88
CA ASN A 35 5.29 38.12 26.67
C ASN A 35 6.59 37.37 26.30
N HIS A 36 6.83 37.18 25.00
CA HIS A 36 8.06 37.66 24.37
C HIS A 36 7.88 37.87 22.86
N SER A 37 7.78 39.14 22.50
CA SER A 37 7.98 39.69 21.17
C SER A 37 9.47 39.85 20.89
N CYS A 38 9.88 39.51 19.67
CA CYS A 38 11.02 40.09 18.94
C CYS A 38 10.70 39.81 17.45
N GLY A 39 10.23 40.77 16.64
CA GLY A 39 11.05 41.79 15.98
C GLY A 39 12.02 41.10 15.00
N THR A 40 12.06 41.32 13.69
CA THR A 40 11.97 42.61 12.97
C THR A 40 12.05 42.36 11.45
N THR A 41 11.45 43.29 10.68
CA THR A 41 11.68 43.69 9.27
C THR A 41 11.33 42.78 8.09
N ALA A 42 10.25 43.19 7.40
CA ALA A 42 10.11 43.08 5.95
C ALA A 42 11.03 44.10 5.24
N LEU A 43 11.65 43.67 4.14
CA LEU A 43 12.31 44.54 3.17
C LEU A 43 11.79 44.18 1.77
N LEU A 44 11.26 45.19 1.09
CA LEU A 44 10.69 45.14 -0.25
C LEU A 44 11.73 45.68 -1.27
N VAL A 45 11.99 44.85 -2.29
CA VAL A 45 12.32 45.15 -3.71
C VAL A 45 13.66 45.82 -4.08
N ARG A 46 14.52 45.09 -4.81
CA ARG A 46 14.80 45.24 -6.27
C ARG A 46 16.05 44.44 -6.69
N ARG A 47 15.91 43.58 -7.71
CA ARG A 47 16.94 43.36 -8.75
C ARG A 47 16.32 42.74 -10.00
N ASP A 48 16.74 43.30 -11.13
CA ASP A 48 16.36 42.99 -12.50
C ASP A 48 16.77 41.58 -12.95
N ASP A 49 15.97 41.08 -13.90
CA ASP A 49 16.25 40.24 -15.07
C ASP A 49 17.39 39.20 -15.10
N SER A 50 17.00 38.04 -15.61
CA SER A 50 17.78 36.95 -16.22
C SER A 50 18.50 35.97 -15.29
N GLN A 51 17.87 34.82 -15.07
CA GLN A 51 18.46 33.48 -15.29
C GLN A 51 17.47 32.39 -14.85
N ASP A 52 16.94 31.70 -15.85
CA ASP A 52 16.45 30.33 -15.73
C ASP A 52 17.68 29.43 -15.55
N ASP A 53 17.76 28.64 -14.46
CA ASP A 53 18.67 27.49 -14.31
C ASP A 53 18.34 26.69 -13.03
N GLY A 54 17.47 25.68 -13.17
CA GLY A 54 17.79 24.31 -12.75
C GLY A 54 17.93 23.95 -11.26
N LEU A 55 17.05 24.41 -10.36
CA LEU A 55 16.98 23.86 -8.98
C LEU A 55 15.86 22.81 -8.86
N ALA A 56 16.23 21.54 -9.05
CA ALA A 56 15.44 20.43 -8.52
C ALA A 56 15.27 20.63 -6.99
N PRO A 57 14.08 20.39 -6.42
CA PRO A 57 13.91 20.45 -4.97
C PRO A 57 14.87 19.44 -4.33
N LEU A 58 15.79 19.94 -3.51
CA LEU A 58 16.69 19.11 -2.71
C LEU A 58 15.83 18.32 -1.72
N LEU A 59 15.59 17.04 -2.02
CA LEU A 59 15.04 16.08 -1.08
C LEU A 59 15.87 16.10 0.22
N PRO A 60 15.24 16.03 1.40
CA PRO A 60 15.97 16.15 2.66
C PRO A 60 17.04 15.06 2.77
N LYS A 61 18.28 15.48 2.99
CA LYS A 61 19.40 14.59 3.32
C LYS A 61 19.12 13.94 4.67
N ASN A 62 18.51 12.76 4.68
CA ASN A 62 18.47 11.94 5.87
C ASN A 62 19.81 11.22 6.04
N ARG A 63 20.35 11.39 7.25
CA ARG A 63 21.54 10.74 7.82
C ARG A 63 21.43 9.21 7.73
N GLU A 64 22.61 8.59 7.69
CA GLU A 64 22.90 7.14 7.78
C GLU A 64 22.87 6.37 6.45
N GLN A 65 23.85 6.67 5.60
CA GLN A 65 24.43 5.71 4.66
C GLN A 65 25.82 5.32 5.16
N GLU A 66 25.89 4.45 6.17
CA GLU A 66 27.09 3.68 6.45
C GLU A 66 26.73 2.19 6.43
N GLY A 67 27.18 1.47 5.40
CA GLY A 67 27.29 0.02 5.42
C GLY A 67 26.00 -0.82 5.25
N LEU A 68 24.93 -0.28 4.66
CA LEU A 68 23.78 -1.11 4.29
C LEU A 68 24.13 -2.01 3.08
N PRO A 69 23.83 -3.32 3.13
CA PRO A 69 24.10 -4.23 2.03
C PRO A 69 23.34 -3.79 0.77
N VAL A 70 23.87 -4.17 -0.40
CA VAL A 70 23.33 -3.89 -1.74
C VAL A 70 21.80 -4.01 -1.73
N SER A 71 21.13 -2.90 -2.04
CA SER A 71 19.67 -2.72 -2.00
C SER A 71 18.91 -3.92 -2.54
N ASN A 72 18.05 -4.52 -1.71
CA ASN A 72 17.06 -5.47 -2.19
C ASN A 72 15.88 -4.64 -2.72
N LEU A 73 15.35 -4.90 -3.92
CA LEU A 73 14.23 -4.09 -4.49
C LEU A 73 12.98 -4.10 -3.57
N MET A 74 12.86 -5.11 -2.71
CA MET A 74 11.82 -5.10 -1.67
C MET A 74 11.94 -3.88 -0.75
N ASP A 75 13.15 -3.35 -0.52
CA ASP A 75 13.40 -2.14 0.27
C ASP A 75 12.76 -0.88 -0.36
N ASP A 76 12.51 -0.90 -1.67
CA ASP A 76 11.77 0.14 -2.40
C ASP A 76 10.26 0.04 -2.17
N VAL A 77 9.79 -1.11 -1.67
CA VAL A 77 8.40 -1.38 -1.31
C VAL A 77 8.13 -0.92 0.12
N ARG A 78 8.19 0.40 0.31
CA ARG A 78 7.85 1.05 1.58
C ARG A 78 6.62 1.92 1.45
N ASN A 79 5.67 1.73 2.34
CA ASN A 79 4.53 2.64 2.48
C ASN A 79 4.88 3.77 3.46
N GLY A 80 4.59 5.02 3.10
CA GLY A 80 4.68 6.15 4.02
C GLY A 80 3.38 6.43 4.76
N ASP A 81 3.38 7.49 5.56
CA ASP A 81 2.24 7.86 6.42
C ASP A 81 1.07 8.51 5.64
N VAL A 82 1.31 8.89 4.38
CA VAL A 82 0.32 9.60 3.55
C VAL A 82 -0.66 8.65 2.86
N TYR A 83 -0.22 7.45 2.49
CA TYR A 83 -1.05 6.50 1.75
C TYR A 83 -1.33 5.25 2.58
N ASP A 84 -2.61 4.95 2.81
CA ASP A 84 -3.04 3.70 3.46
C ASP A 84 -3.22 2.57 2.43
N SER A 85 -2.14 2.33 1.68
CA SER A 85 -2.12 1.48 0.49
C SER A 85 -1.39 0.15 0.71
N TRP A 86 -1.43 -0.42 1.91
CA TRP A 86 -0.83 -1.72 2.24
C TRP A 86 -1.25 -2.84 1.29
N TRP A 87 -2.50 -2.78 0.80
CA TRP A 87 -3.04 -3.71 -0.18
C TRP A 87 -2.31 -3.64 -1.53
N PHE A 88 -1.88 -2.45 -1.96
CA PHE A 88 -1.17 -2.23 -3.21
C PHE A 88 0.32 -2.57 -3.05
N THR A 89 0.94 -2.12 -1.96
CA THR A 89 2.36 -2.42 -1.67
C THR A 89 2.60 -3.90 -1.48
N ALA A 90 1.73 -4.61 -0.74
CA ALA A 90 1.88 -6.04 -0.54
C ALA A 90 1.82 -6.81 -1.87
N VAL A 91 0.95 -6.39 -2.80
CA VAL A 91 0.87 -6.98 -4.16
C VAL A 91 2.14 -6.70 -4.95
N ALA A 92 2.63 -5.45 -4.96
CA ALA A 92 3.89 -5.13 -5.61
C ALA A 92 5.05 -5.97 -5.06
N GLY A 93 5.13 -6.10 -3.73
CA GLY A 93 6.11 -6.98 -3.07
C GLY A 93 5.96 -8.45 -3.46
N ALA A 94 4.73 -8.95 -3.61
CA ALA A 94 4.49 -10.33 -4.04
C ALA A 94 4.96 -10.58 -5.47
N LEU A 95 4.73 -9.61 -6.37
CA LEU A 95 5.21 -9.69 -7.74
C LEU A 95 6.73 -9.66 -7.79
N ILE A 96 7.38 -8.75 -7.05
CA ILE A 96 8.84 -8.66 -6.98
C ILE A 96 9.45 -9.95 -6.43
N HIS A 97 8.90 -10.49 -5.34
CA HIS A 97 9.38 -11.74 -4.74
C HIS A 97 9.31 -12.91 -5.73
N THR A 98 8.17 -13.10 -6.38
CA THR A 98 7.92 -14.29 -7.21
C THR A 98 8.43 -14.16 -8.64
N ARG A 99 8.51 -12.95 -9.20
CA ARG A 99 8.79 -12.69 -10.63
C ARG A 99 10.03 -11.82 -10.85
N GLY A 100 10.68 -11.35 -9.78
CA GLY A 100 11.81 -10.44 -9.87
C GLY A 100 11.38 -8.99 -10.07
N ARG A 101 12.37 -8.10 -9.99
CA ARG A 101 12.22 -6.65 -10.12
C ARG A 101 11.59 -6.21 -11.44
N GLU A 102 11.87 -6.96 -12.52
CA GLU A 102 11.41 -6.59 -13.85
C GLU A 102 9.88 -6.58 -13.96
N SER A 103 9.19 -7.33 -13.08
CA SER A 103 7.72 -7.36 -13.01
C SER A 103 7.09 -6.01 -12.68
N ILE A 104 7.81 -5.16 -11.94
CA ILE A 104 7.37 -3.81 -11.59
C ILE A 104 8.08 -2.77 -12.46
N GLU A 105 9.39 -2.94 -12.70
CA GLU A 105 10.16 -2.01 -13.53
C GLU A 105 9.64 -1.92 -14.97
N SER A 106 9.09 -3.00 -15.53
CA SER A 106 8.48 -2.99 -16.87
C SER A 106 7.23 -2.10 -16.99
N LEU A 107 6.63 -1.70 -15.86
CA LEU A 107 5.51 -0.76 -15.81
C LEU A 107 5.98 0.71 -15.81
N ILE A 108 7.30 0.94 -15.78
CA ILE A 108 7.90 2.25 -15.56
C ILE A 108 8.77 2.61 -16.77
N GLU A 109 8.51 3.77 -17.34
CA GLU A 109 9.34 4.39 -18.37
C GLU A 109 9.91 5.67 -17.75
N ASP A 110 11.17 5.63 -17.31
CA ASP A 110 11.87 6.83 -16.85
C ASP A 110 12.03 7.80 -18.04
N THR A 111 11.48 9.01 -17.91
CA THR A 111 11.49 10.03 -18.96
C THR A 111 12.12 11.33 -18.49
N GLY A 112 12.76 11.29 -17.32
CA GLY A 112 13.37 12.44 -16.67
C GLY A 112 14.79 12.70 -17.17
N VAL A 113 15.45 13.66 -16.51
CA VAL A 113 16.82 14.09 -16.84
C VAL A 113 17.85 12.95 -16.85
N GLY A 114 17.61 11.90 -16.05
CA GLY A 114 18.46 10.70 -16.00
C GLY A 114 18.28 9.70 -17.15
N ASP A 115 17.16 9.76 -17.90
CA ASP A 115 16.83 8.84 -19.01
C ASP A 115 17.09 7.36 -18.68
N GLY A 116 16.72 6.92 -17.46
CA GLY A 116 16.92 5.53 -17.01
C GLY A 116 18.37 5.14 -16.69
N LYS A 117 19.32 6.08 -16.66
CA LYS A 117 20.70 5.81 -16.23
C LYS A 117 20.76 5.47 -14.74
N ALA A 118 21.56 4.45 -14.43
CA ALA A 118 21.86 4.08 -13.06
C ALA A 118 22.42 5.29 -12.28
N ASP A 119 21.74 5.65 -11.18
CA ASP A 119 22.12 6.65 -10.15
C ASP A 119 21.83 8.13 -10.48
N GLU A 120 21.26 8.42 -11.64
CA GLU A 120 20.81 9.76 -12.01
C GLU A 120 19.42 10.10 -11.43
N PRO A 121 19.09 11.39 -11.19
CA PRO A 121 17.76 11.76 -10.76
C PRO A 121 16.81 11.55 -11.91
N THR A 122 15.67 10.96 -11.61
CA THR A 122 14.49 11.15 -12.42
C THR A 122 13.57 12.15 -11.74
N ASP A 123 13.27 13.22 -12.47
CA ASP A 123 12.29 14.24 -12.10
C ASP A 123 10.88 13.89 -12.60
N LYS A 124 10.76 12.90 -13.50
CA LYS A 124 9.49 12.40 -14.01
C LYS A 124 9.61 11.01 -14.65
N ALA A 125 8.54 10.24 -14.55
CA ALA A 125 8.42 8.94 -15.21
C ALA A 125 6.98 8.70 -15.66
N LYS A 126 6.81 7.84 -16.66
CA LYS A 126 5.49 7.35 -17.06
C LYS A 126 5.25 5.97 -16.45
N PHE A 127 4.04 5.77 -15.97
CA PHE A 127 3.60 4.56 -15.30
C PHE A 127 2.47 3.95 -16.11
N ALA A 128 2.65 2.71 -16.55
CA ALA A 128 1.67 1.95 -17.30
C ALA A 128 0.92 1.00 -16.36
N LEU A 129 -0.37 1.26 -16.15
CA LEU A 129 -1.27 0.39 -15.38
C LEU A 129 -2.39 -0.12 -16.28
N ARG A 130 -3.15 -1.11 -15.80
CA ARG A 130 -4.28 -1.70 -16.51
C ARG A 130 -5.59 -1.21 -15.90
N ASP A 131 -6.52 -0.73 -16.72
CA ASP A 131 -7.87 -0.41 -16.26
C ASP A 131 -8.71 -1.67 -15.98
N TYR A 132 -9.98 -1.49 -15.57
CA TYR A 132 -10.88 -2.61 -15.24
C TYR A 132 -11.22 -3.50 -16.45
N LYS A 133 -10.86 -3.11 -17.68
CA LYS A 133 -11.00 -3.92 -18.90
C LYS A 133 -9.69 -4.62 -19.28
N GLY A 134 -8.59 -4.33 -18.59
CA GLY A 134 -7.26 -4.81 -18.95
C GLY A 134 -6.55 -3.93 -19.98
N ASP A 135 -7.12 -2.79 -20.36
CA ASP A 135 -6.50 -1.89 -21.32
C ASP A 135 -5.38 -1.10 -20.64
N PRO A 136 -4.21 -0.95 -21.29
CA PRO A 136 -3.08 -0.23 -20.71
C PRO A 136 -3.34 1.28 -20.73
N GLN A 137 -3.21 1.92 -19.58
CA GLN A 137 -3.29 3.35 -19.36
C GLN A 137 -1.94 3.88 -18.88
N LYS A 138 -1.45 4.96 -19.48
CA LYS A 138 -0.16 5.57 -19.12
C LYS A 138 -0.36 6.92 -18.44
N PHE A 139 0.31 7.12 -17.32
CA PHE A 139 0.28 8.37 -16.56
C PHE A 139 1.69 8.90 -16.34
N GLU A 140 1.95 10.16 -16.69
CA GLU A 140 3.21 10.84 -16.34
C GLU A 140 3.10 11.41 -14.92
N ILE A 141 3.99 10.99 -14.02
CA ILE A 141 4.09 11.51 -12.66
C ILE A 141 5.41 12.28 -12.54
N LEU A 142 5.31 13.48 -11.97
CA LEU A 142 6.46 14.32 -11.68
C LEU A 142 6.88 14.09 -10.23
N ALA A 143 8.18 13.97 -9.97
CA ALA A 143 8.71 13.78 -8.62
C ALA A 143 8.29 14.91 -7.66
N LYS A 144 8.13 16.13 -8.18
CA LYS A 144 7.66 17.29 -7.40
C LYS A 144 6.19 17.19 -6.95
N ASP A 145 5.39 16.34 -7.58
CA ASP A 145 3.97 16.16 -7.25
C ASP A 145 3.79 15.13 -6.12
N ILE A 146 4.87 14.43 -5.74
CA ILE A 146 4.84 13.43 -4.68
C ILE A 146 4.66 14.12 -3.32
N PRO A 147 3.63 13.75 -2.54
CA PRO A 147 3.40 14.36 -1.24
C PRO A 147 4.58 14.13 -0.29
N SER A 148 4.92 15.15 0.50
CA SER A 148 5.86 15.01 1.61
C SER A 148 5.34 13.96 2.60
N GLY A 149 6.15 12.95 2.93
CA GLY A 149 5.76 11.87 3.84
C GLY A 149 5.19 10.62 3.17
N ALA A 150 5.12 10.57 1.83
CA ALA A 150 4.67 9.38 1.10
C ALA A 150 5.60 8.16 1.22
N GLY A 151 6.79 8.30 1.83
CA GLY A 151 7.77 7.23 2.04
C GLY A 151 9.19 7.68 1.73
N LEU A 152 10.15 6.76 1.72
CA LEU A 152 11.53 7.08 1.31
C LEU A 152 11.55 7.47 -0.18
N CYS A 153 11.72 8.75 -0.45
CA CYS A 153 11.89 9.28 -1.79
C CYS A 153 13.38 9.55 -2.01
N ASN A 154 14.13 8.56 -2.48
CA ASN A 154 15.34 8.83 -3.25
C ASN A 154 15.04 8.56 -4.73
N ARG A 155 15.95 8.93 -5.63
CA ARG A 155 15.74 8.95 -7.09
C ARG A 155 15.18 7.64 -7.68
N ARG A 156 15.39 6.48 -7.04
CA ARG A 156 14.82 5.18 -7.45
C ARG A 156 13.65 4.72 -6.59
N HIS A 157 13.65 5.06 -5.30
CA HIS A 157 12.67 4.53 -4.35
C HIS A 157 11.28 5.17 -4.48
N TRP A 158 11.13 6.26 -5.23
CA TRP A 158 9.83 6.91 -5.41
C TRP A 158 8.93 6.22 -6.45
N PHE A 159 9.45 5.26 -7.24
CA PHE A 159 8.68 4.65 -8.32
C PHE A 159 7.44 3.88 -7.84
N LEU A 160 7.50 3.23 -6.68
CA LEU A 160 6.30 2.62 -6.11
C LEU A 160 5.24 3.68 -5.75
N ILE A 161 5.67 4.83 -5.23
CA ILE A 161 4.78 5.96 -4.98
C ILE A 161 4.23 6.52 -6.29
N GLY A 162 5.04 6.57 -7.35
CA GLY A 162 4.60 6.89 -8.70
C GLY A 162 3.52 5.92 -9.21
N LEU A 163 3.67 4.61 -8.98
CA LEU A 163 2.65 3.61 -9.31
C LEU A 163 1.36 3.81 -8.52
N MET A 164 1.44 4.15 -7.23
CA MET A 164 0.27 4.48 -6.42
C MET A 164 -0.45 5.73 -6.91
N MET A 165 0.30 6.79 -7.25
CA MET A 165 -0.27 8.01 -7.81
C MET A 165 -0.89 7.76 -9.18
N ALA A 166 -0.28 6.90 -10.00
CA ALA A 166 -0.87 6.46 -11.26
C ALA A 166 -2.15 5.65 -11.01
N ALA A 167 -2.19 4.78 -10.00
CA ALA A 167 -3.40 4.03 -9.63
C ALA A 167 -4.52 4.94 -9.11
N GLN A 168 -4.16 5.98 -8.35
CA GLN A 168 -5.08 7.04 -7.92
C GLN A 168 -5.67 7.79 -9.13
N ARG A 169 -4.83 8.18 -10.10
CA ARG A 169 -5.27 8.88 -11.33
C ARG A 169 -6.10 7.98 -12.26
N LEU A 170 -5.80 6.69 -12.29
CA LEU A 170 -6.56 5.70 -13.05
C LEU A 170 -8.01 5.62 -12.57
N GLY A 171 -8.21 5.62 -11.24
CA GLY A 171 -9.53 5.54 -10.63
C GLY A 171 -10.30 4.27 -11.03
N GLY A 172 -11.59 4.23 -10.73
CA GLY A 172 -12.47 3.13 -11.14
C GLY A 172 -12.29 1.81 -10.38
N PHE A 173 -11.30 1.73 -9.48
CA PHE A 173 -11.05 0.61 -8.58
C PHE A 173 -11.34 0.98 -7.13
N LEU A 174 -11.65 -0.04 -6.31
CA LEU A 174 -11.92 0.21 -4.89
C LEU A 174 -10.65 0.74 -4.21
N GLY A 175 -10.80 1.86 -3.51
CA GLY A 175 -9.71 2.51 -2.79
C GLY A 175 -8.83 3.43 -3.63
N CYS A 176 -9.20 3.69 -4.89
CA CYS A 176 -8.60 4.71 -5.76
C CYS A 176 -9.62 5.83 -6.02
N ASP A 177 -9.54 6.90 -5.23
CA ASP A 177 -10.36 8.11 -5.40
C ASP A 177 -9.48 9.27 -5.89
N THR A 178 -10.09 10.35 -6.38
CA THR A 178 -9.38 11.47 -7.03
C THR A 178 -8.25 12.07 -6.17
N ASP A 179 -8.39 12.04 -4.85
CA ASP A 179 -7.49 12.65 -3.87
C ASP A 179 -6.80 11.66 -2.93
N LYS A 180 -7.08 10.34 -3.01
CA LYS A 180 -6.53 9.35 -2.08
C LYS A 180 -6.40 7.95 -2.67
N ILE A 181 -5.40 7.22 -2.17
CA ILE A 181 -5.29 5.76 -2.30
C ILE A 181 -5.32 5.12 -0.92
N ALA A 182 -6.45 4.50 -0.56
CA ALA A 182 -6.67 3.97 0.79
C ALA A 182 -7.76 2.89 0.80
N TRP A 183 -7.65 1.91 1.69
CA TRP A 183 -8.70 0.89 1.94
C TRP A 183 -9.16 0.13 0.67
N GLY A 184 -8.22 -0.16 -0.23
CA GLY A 184 -8.53 -0.78 -1.52
C GLY A 184 -8.56 -2.31 -1.51
N SER A 185 -8.76 -2.86 -2.70
CA SER A 185 -8.84 -4.30 -2.96
C SER A 185 -7.53 -4.82 -3.53
N PRO A 186 -6.87 -5.82 -2.90
CA PRO A 186 -5.67 -6.41 -3.50
C PRO A 186 -5.92 -7.14 -4.81
N VAL A 187 -7.15 -7.61 -5.05
CA VAL A 187 -7.54 -8.18 -6.35
C VAL A 187 -7.44 -7.12 -7.44
N ASP A 188 -7.85 -5.90 -7.11
CA ASP A 188 -7.80 -4.75 -8.03
C ASP A 188 -6.34 -4.31 -8.23
N ALA A 189 -5.49 -4.36 -7.20
CA ALA A 189 -4.03 -4.14 -7.36
C ALA A 189 -3.39 -5.15 -8.31
N PHE A 190 -3.70 -6.44 -8.17
CA PHE A 190 -3.22 -7.45 -9.11
C PHE A 190 -3.69 -7.13 -10.54
N MET A 191 -4.96 -6.76 -10.71
CA MET A 191 -5.49 -6.36 -12.01
C MET A 191 -4.73 -5.14 -12.57
N MET A 192 -4.54 -4.07 -11.80
CA MET A 192 -3.84 -2.86 -12.23
C MET A 192 -2.39 -3.13 -12.65
N LEU A 193 -1.68 -3.96 -11.89
CA LEU A 193 -0.24 -4.20 -12.08
C LEU A 193 0.05 -5.28 -13.14
N THR A 194 -0.87 -6.23 -13.35
CA THR A 194 -0.60 -7.41 -14.20
C THR A 194 -1.59 -7.60 -15.36
N GLY A 195 -2.80 -7.02 -15.25
CA GLY A 195 -3.92 -7.30 -16.15
C GLY A 195 -4.53 -8.69 -15.95
N LYS A 196 -4.15 -9.41 -14.89
CA LYS A 196 -4.60 -10.77 -14.59
C LYS A 196 -5.55 -10.79 -13.40
N LYS A 197 -6.40 -11.82 -13.35
CA LYS A 197 -7.29 -12.04 -12.21
C LYS A 197 -6.52 -12.63 -11.02
N ALA A 198 -6.88 -12.19 -9.83
CA ALA A 198 -6.43 -12.80 -8.58
C ALA A 198 -7.59 -13.49 -7.87
N ILE A 199 -7.29 -14.59 -7.19
CA ILE A 199 -8.25 -15.31 -6.36
C ILE A 199 -8.14 -14.79 -4.93
N LEU A 200 -9.30 -14.42 -4.37
CA LEU A 200 -9.44 -14.08 -2.96
C LEU A 200 -10.15 -15.22 -2.24
N GLU A 201 -9.51 -15.77 -1.23
CA GLU A 201 -10.07 -16.83 -0.39
C GLU A 201 -9.99 -16.48 1.09
N GLN A 202 -10.88 -17.08 1.88
CA GLN A 202 -10.77 -17.03 3.34
C GLN A 202 -9.74 -18.06 3.80
N ASN A 203 -8.88 -17.68 4.76
CA ASN A 203 -8.03 -18.65 5.44
C ASN A 203 -8.85 -19.43 6.46
N ARG A 204 -8.79 -20.76 6.42
CA ARG A 204 -9.59 -21.65 7.27
C ARG A 204 -8.77 -22.55 8.19
N SER A 205 -7.46 -22.66 7.97
CA SER A 205 -6.60 -23.53 8.77
C SER A 205 -5.12 -23.14 8.68
N ALA A 206 -4.33 -23.60 9.65
CA ALA A 206 -2.87 -23.56 9.60
C ALA A 206 -2.31 -24.24 8.33
N GLN A 207 -2.89 -25.39 7.96
CA GLN A 207 -2.49 -26.15 6.76
C GLN A 207 -2.67 -25.32 5.47
N GLN A 208 -3.78 -24.61 5.33
CA GLN A 208 -4.02 -23.76 4.15
C GLN A 208 -2.99 -22.65 4.05
N LEU A 209 -2.72 -21.94 5.15
CA LEU A 209 -1.70 -20.90 5.19
C LEU A 209 -0.31 -21.46 4.84
N ARG A 210 0.05 -22.64 5.37
CA ARG A 210 1.31 -23.31 5.03
C ARG A 210 1.40 -23.70 3.56
N ASN A 211 0.34 -24.25 3.00
CA ASN A 211 0.29 -24.63 1.58
C ASN A 211 0.47 -23.40 0.68
N ARG A 212 -0.15 -22.28 1.03
CA ARG A 212 0.03 -21.01 0.31
C ARG A 212 1.45 -20.47 0.46
N ALA A 213 2.03 -20.57 1.66
CA ALA A 213 3.43 -20.19 1.87
C ALA A 213 4.40 -21.06 1.06
N ASN A 214 4.16 -22.37 0.93
CA ASN A 214 4.96 -23.25 0.09
C ASN A 214 4.86 -22.91 -1.41
N ALA A 215 3.74 -22.33 -1.85
CA ALA A 215 3.51 -21.93 -3.24
C ALA A 215 4.00 -20.51 -3.55
N ALA A 216 4.32 -19.69 -2.54
CA ALA A 216 4.56 -18.25 -2.69
C ALA A 216 5.81 -17.91 -3.54
N ASP A 217 6.81 -18.78 -3.58
CA ASP A 217 7.96 -18.62 -4.50
C ASP A 217 7.58 -18.79 -5.98
N LYS A 218 6.40 -19.34 -6.29
CA LYS A 218 5.93 -19.61 -7.67
C LYS A 218 4.68 -18.82 -8.04
N THR A 219 3.89 -18.44 -7.04
CA THR A 219 2.62 -17.74 -7.20
C THR A 219 2.62 -16.49 -6.32
N PRO A 220 2.55 -15.27 -6.88
CA PRO A 220 2.46 -14.04 -6.10
C PRO A 220 1.29 -14.14 -5.12
N THR A 221 1.60 -14.10 -3.83
CA THR A 221 0.64 -14.35 -2.76
C THR A 221 0.79 -13.30 -1.66
N ILE A 222 -0.34 -12.81 -1.17
CA ILE A 222 -0.42 -11.93 0.00
C ILE A 222 -1.46 -12.47 0.98
N PHE A 223 -1.39 -12.00 2.22
CA PHE A 223 -2.42 -12.29 3.21
C PHE A 223 -2.82 -11.03 3.98
N GLY A 224 -4.08 -11.00 4.40
CA GLY A 224 -4.70 -9.88 5.11
C GLY A 224 -5.18 -10.29 6.50
N LEU A 225 -4.94 -9.43 7.48
CA LEU A 225 -5.32 -9.65 8.88
C LEU A 225 -6.66 -9.01 9.23
N GLY A 226 -7.30 -9.54 10.28
CA GLY A 226 -8.53 -8.98 10.85
C GLY A 226 -8.30 -7.83 11.84
N ALA A 227 -9.35 -7.48 12.57
CA ALA A 227 -9.38 -6.41 13.58
C ALA A 227 -8.51 -6.67 14.82
N ASP A 228 -8.30 -7.93 15.15
CA ASP A 228 -7.62 -8.38 16.37
C ASP A 228 -6.64 -9.49 15.99
N PRO A 229 -5.51 -9.15 15.37
CA PRO A 229 -4.46 -10.14 15.15
C PRO A 229 -3.89 -10.52 16.52
N GLN A 230 -4.03 -11.79 16.92
CA GLN A 230 -3.69 -12.24 18.27
C GLN A 230 -2.24 -11.89 18.68
N ARG A 231 -2.05 -11.89 20.01
CA ARG A 231 -0.99 -11.27 20.86
C ARG A 231 0.49 -11.57 20.57
N LYS A 232 0.87 -12.27 19.50
CA LYS A 232 2.25 -12.72 19.26
C LYS A 232 2.69 -12.42 17.83
N GLY A 233 3.19 -11.21 17.58
CA GLY A 233 3.83 -10.91 16.30
C GLY A 233 3.94 -9.45 15.88
N ASN A 234 3.54 -8.49 16.72
CA ASN A 234 3.55 -7.05 16.40
C ASN A 234 2.90 -6.76 15.03
N PHE A 235 1.80 -7.45 14.76
CA PHE A 235 0.98 -7.23 13.57
C PHE A 235 0.05 -6.07 13.80
N GLN A 236 -0.17 -5.29 12.74
CA GLN A 236 -1.16 -4.23 12.78
C GLN A 236 -2.49 -4.75 12.22
N PRO A 237 -3.62 -4.35 12.83
CA PRO A 237 -4.93 -4.78 12.40
C PRO A 237 -5.22 -4.28 10.98
N TRP A 238 -6.03 -5.03 10.24
CA TRP A 238 -6.50 -4.68 8.89
C TRP A 238 -5.40 -4.46 7.83
N ARG A 239 -4.18 -4.93 8.09
CA ARG A 239 -3.06 -4.82 7.14
C ARG A 239 -2.91 -6.03 6.23
N TRP A 240 -2.24 -5.77 5.11
CA TRP A 240 -1.84 -6.75 4.11
C TRP A 240 -0.33 -6.92 4.13
N TYR A 241 0.11 -8.16 3.95
CA TYR A 241 1.51 -8.57 3.99
C TYR A 241 1.83 -9.45 2.78
N THR A 242 3.03 -9.32 2.22
CA THR A 242 3.50 -10.25 1.18
C THR A 242 3.85 -11.58 1.83
N LEU A 243 3.29 -12.68 1.33
CA LEU A 243 3.71 -14.01 1.76
C LEU A 243 4.93 -14.42 0.94
N MET A 244 6.03 -14.76 1.61
CA MET A 244 7.29 -15.06 0.91
C MET A 244 7.48 -16.57 0.74
N LYS A 245 7.53 -17.31 1.85
CA LYS A 245 7.78 -18.75 1.85
C LYS A 245 7.52 -19.40 3.20
N VAL A 246 7.61 -20.73 3.27
CA VAL A 246 7.87 -21.43 4.53
C VAL A 246 9.35 -21.28 4.87
N ASP A 247 9.65 -20.72 6.04
CA ASP A 247 11.00 -20.48 6.54
C ASP A 247 11.55 -21.70 7.30
N GLU A 248 10.70 -22.30 8.14
CA GLU A 248 11.03 -23.49 8.93
C GLU A 248 9.85 -24.46 8.89
N ALA A 249 10.04 -25.62 8.25
CA ALA A 249 9.03 -26.67 8.21
C ALA A 249 9.15 -27.61 9.42
N LYS A 250 8.01 -27.92 10.06
CA LYS A 250 7.88 -28.90 11.14
C LYS A 250 6.81 -29.93 10.77
N ASP A 251 6.74 -31.02 11.54
CA ASP A 251 5.74 -32.08 11.37
C ASP A 251 4.32 -31.56 11.58
N SER A 252 4.15 -30.60 12.51
CA SER A 252 2.91 -29.86 12.71
C SER A 252 2.89 -28.60 11.84
N ASP A 253 1.78 -28.39 11.13
CA ASP A 253 1.57 -27.17 10.34
C ASP A 253 1.62 -25.93 11.24
N GLU A 254 1.07 -26.01 12.46
CA GLU A 254 1.11 -24.90 13.43
C GLU A 254 2.52 -24.62 13.96
N ASP A 255 3.39 -25.63 14.03
CA ASP A 255 4.77 -25.47 14.47
C ASP A 255 5.72 -24.95 13.40
N SER A 256 5.29 -25.00 12.13
CA SER A 256 6.03 -24.41 11.02
C SER A 256 6.05 -22.89 11.11
N LYS A 257 7.06 -22.26 10.52
CA LYS A 257 7.18 -20.80 10.41
C LYS A 257 7.07 -20.34 8.97
N ILE A 258 6.39 -19.22 8.76
CA ILE A 258 6.33 -18.53 7.48
C ILE A 258 7.15 -17.25 7.53
N MET A 259 7.75 -16.91 6.40
CA MET A 259 8.37 -15.61 6.16
C MET A 259 7.38 -14.71 5.39
N TYR A 260 7.31 -13.45 5.80
CA TYR A 260 6.49 -12.42 5.16
C TYR A 260 7.24 -11.09 5.08
N TRP A 261 6.89 -10.27 4.09
CA TRP A 261 7.38 -8.90 3.98
C TRP A 261 6.43 -7.94 4.68
N ASP A 262 6.98 -7.03 5.49
CA ASP A 262 6.26 -5.92 6.08
C ASP A 262 6.70 -4.60 5.41
N ALA A 263 5.83 -4.05 4.58
CA ALA A 263 6.10 -2.82 3.83
C ALA A 263 6.21 -1.57 4.71
N GLU A 264 5.84 -1.61 6.00
CA GLU A 264 5.98 -0.44 6.88
C GLU A 264 7.45 -0.18 7.18
N TYR A 265 8.14 -1.28 7.45
CA TYR A 265 9.52 -1.25 7.88
C TYR A 265 10.51 -1.69 6.81
N ALA A 266 9.99 -2.18 5.69
CA ALA A 266 10.77 -2.68 4.57
C ALA A 266 11.77 -3.78 5.00
N TYR A 267 11.28 -4.83 5.66
CA TYR A 267 12.09 -6.03 5.94
C TYR A 267 11.29 -7.33 6.07
N ASN A 268 11.98 -8.45 5.92
CA ASN A 268 11.44 -9.80 6.09
C ASN A 268 11.27 -10.15 7.57
N ARG A 269 10.09 -10.64 7.94
CA ARG A 269 9.78 -11.16 9.26
C ARG A 269 9.40 -12.63 9.18
N THR A 270 9.65 -13.36 10.25
CA THR A 270 9.23 -14.76 10.39
C THR A 270 8.26 -14.87 11.56
N VAL A 271 7.19 -15.66 11.40
CA VAL A 271 6.23 -15.97 12.45
C VAL A 271 5.84 -17.45 12.41
N LYS A 272 5.58 -18.03 13.58
CA LYS A 272 5.01 -19.37 13.71
C LYS A 272 3.57 -19.36 13.19
N ILE A 273 3.18 -20.32 12.35
CA ILE A 273 1.84 -20.39 11.78
C ILE A 273 0.77 -20.46 12.88
N GLY A 274 1.01 -21.26 13.92
CA GLY A 274 0.15 -21.39 15.10
C GLY A 274 -0.13 -20.07 15.83
N ASP A 275 0.73 -19.06 15.69
CA ASP A 275 0.58 -17.77 16.34
C ASP A 275 -0.23 -16.75 15.50
N ILE A 276 -0.53 -17.05 14.22
CA ILE A 276 -1.17 -16.08 13.30
C ILE A 276 -2.32 -16.62 12.45
N TRP A 277 -2.41 -17.93 12.19
CA TRP A 277 -3.30 -18.44 11.14
C TRP A 277 -4.78 -18.07 11.37
N ASP A 278 -5.22 -17.98 12.62
CA ASP A 278 -6.59 -17.63 13.01
C ASP A 278 -6.93 -16.14 12.79
N SER A 279 -5.89 -15.33 12.74
CA SER A 279 -5.89 -13.88 12.56
C SER A 279 -5.83 -13.51 11.07
N VAL A 280 -5.26 -14.38 10.25
CA VAL A 280 -5.34 -14.28 8.79
C VAL A 280 -6.80 -14.50 8.37
N ARG A 281 -7.41 -13.46 7.80
CA ARG A 281 -8.81 -13.51 7.33
C ARG A 281 -8.91 -13.83 5.86
N LYS A 282 -7.97 -13.32 5.07
CA LYS A 282 -7.99 -13.41 3.62
C LYS A 282 -6.60 -13.76 3.10
N ILE A 283 -6.56 -14.58 2.06
CA ILE A 283 -5.38 -14.83 1.25
C ILE A 283 -5.75 -14.42 -0.18
N VAL A 284 -4.87 -13.67 -0.84
CA VAL A 284 -5.05 -13.28 -2.24
C VAL A 284 -3.84 -13.75 -3.01
N TYR A 285 -4.06 -14.40 -4.14
CA TYR A 285 -2.97 -14.88 -4.98
C TYR A 285 -3.33 -14.78 -6.46
N LEU A 286 -2.30 -14.56 -7.28
CA LEU A 286 -2.47 -14.44 -8.73
C LEU A 286 -2.78 -15.80 -9.35
N ASP A 287 -3.83 -15.88 -10.18
CA ASP A 287 -4.07 -17.05 -11.03
C ASP A 287 -3.74 -16.67 -12.48
N GLU A 288 -2.57 -17.12 -12.94
CA GLU A 288 -2.07 -16.77 -14.27
C GLU A 288 -2.83 -17.43 -15.42
N THR A 289 -3.68 -18.42 -15.11
CA THR A 289 -4.54 -19.07 -16.11
C THR A 289 -5.81 -18.26 -16.42
N LEU A 290 -6.08 -17.21 -15.64
CA LEU A 290 -7.28 -16.41 -15.74
C LEU A 290 -6.97 -15.01 -16.27
N ASP A 291 -7.37 -14.76 -17.51
CA ASP A 291 -7.47 -13.41 -18.07
C ASP A 291 -8.69 -12.67 -17.53
N TYR A 292 -8.64 -11.35 -17.48
CA TYR A 292 -9.76 -10.51 -17.04
C TYR A 292 -10.88 -10.45 -18.08
#